data_AF-X0VB45-F1
#
_entry.id   AF-X0VB45-F1
#
_cell.length_a   1.000
_cell.length_b   1.000
_cell.length_c   1.000
_cell.angle_alpha   90.00
_cell.angle_beta   90.00
_cell.angle_gamma   90.00
#
_symmetry.space_group_name_H-M   'P 1'
#
loop_
_entity.id
_entity.type
_entity.pdbx_description
1 polymer ?
#
loop_
_entity_poly.entity_id
_entity_poly.type
_entity_poly.pdbx_seq_one_letter_code
_entity_poly.pdbx_strand_id
1 'polypeptide(L)'
;MTVNLDTRSIESSAATEIYISAVPTENVPPQEQAKEIFSRIRDTLRSKKACILHERVFATQSAMEIVSEIRSKTYSDIDDGVAPGFLAGVEGMLGPIAGVQVHAISSDSSPEVINLEGTACGRILHVPGRTYLTLSQLSATHLAQPTKQARAMLEKAESALKQFGADFLAVPRTWMWLGDILSWYGDFNRVRNDFFT
;
A
#
# COMPACT_ATOMS: atom_id res chain seq x y z
N MET A 1 11.54 23.90 0.06
CA MET A 1 10.66 22.79 0.48
C MET A 1 11.15 21.59 -0.29
N THR A 2 11.57 20.52 0.40
CA THR A 2 12.26 19.35 -0.20
C THR A 2 11.31 18.30 -0.76
N VAL A 3 9.99 18.53 -0.67
CA VAL A 3 8.93 17.64 -1.14
C VAL A 3 7.83 18.45 -1.84
N ASN A 4 7.38 17.95 -2.99
CA ASN A 4 6.16 18.38 -3.64
C ASN A 4 5.01 17.43 -3.26
N LEU A 5 3.88 17.98 -2.84
CA LEU A 5 2.70 17.24 -2.39
C LEU A 5 1.50 17.63 -3.25
N ASP A 6 1.01 16.71 -4.08
CA ASP A 6 -0.28 16.85 -4.77
C ASP A 6 -1.36 16.15 -3.94
N THR A 7 -2.50 16.80 -3.75
CA THR A 7 -3.65 16.23 -3.04
C THR A 7 -4.92 16.45 -3.83
N ARG A 8 -5.63 15.37 -4.13
CA ARG A 8 -6.93 15.38 -4.79
C ARG A 8 -7.97 14.77 -3.89
N SER A 9 -9.21 15.20 -4.00
CA SER A 9 -10.31 14.67 -3.20
C SER A 9 -11.54 14.44 -4.05
N ILE A 10 -12.28 13.38 -3.73
CA ILE A 10 -13.59 13.08 -4.31
C ILE A 10 -14.56 12.99 -3.15
N GLU A 11 -15.56 13.87 -3.16
CA GLU A 11 -16.52 14.01 -2.07
C GLU A 11 -17.84 13.31 -2.41
N SER A 12 -18.43 12.68 -1.40
CA SER A 12 -19.78 12.14 -1.43
C SER A 12 -20.50 12.52 -0.14
N SER A 13 -21.80 12.21 -0.05
CA SER A 13 -22.58 12.47 1.16
C SER A 13 -22.14 11.64 2.38
N ALA A 14 -21.43 10.52 2.18
CA ALA A 14 -21.08 9.57 3.24
C ALA A 14 -19.58 9.51 3.56
N ALA A 15 -18.72 9.92 2.62
CA ALA A 15 -17.27 9.87 2.77
C ALA A 15 -16.58 10.79 1.77
N THR A 16 -15.34 11.17 2.09
CA THR A 16 -14.42 11.83 1.17
C THR A 16 -13.20 10.94 0.93
N GLU A 17 -12.98 10.54 -0.32
CA GLU A 17 -11.74 9.88 -0.73
C GLU A 17 -10.67 10.93 -1.00
N ILE A 18 -9.45 10.67 -0.53
CA ILE A 18 -8.32 11.60 -0.59
C ILE A 18 -7.13 10.85 -1.19
N TYR A 19 -6.58 11.42 -2.25
CA TYR A 19 -5.46 10.86 -2.99
C TYR A 19 -4.27 11.81 -2.84
N ILE A 20 -3.19 11.33 -2.21
CA ILE A 20 -1.99 12.10 -1.94
C ILE A 20 -0.84 11.51 -2.75
N SER A 21 -0.11 12.36 -3.48
CA SER A 21 1.16 12.00 -4.11
C SER A 21 2.26 12.91 -3.58
N ALA A 22 3.28 12.32 -2.96
CA ALA A 22 4.45 13.02 -2.45
C ALA A 22 5.69 12.60 -3.24
N VAL A 23 6.43 13.57 -3.77
CA VAL A 23 7.69 13.33 -4.49
C VAL A 23 8.78 14.26 -3.95
N PRO A 24 10.03 13.79 -3.80
CA PRO A 24 11.15 14.68 -3.46
C PRO A 24 11.34 15.77 -4.52
N THR A 25 11.89 16.91 -4.12
CA THR A 25 12.28 18.01 -5.02
C THR A 25 13.77 18.34 -4.95
N GLU A 26 14.48 17.80 -3.96
CA GLU A 26 15.89 18.05 -3.71
C GLU A 26 16.60 16.74 -3.34
N ASN A 27 17.85 16.56 -3.80
CA ASN A 27 18.68 15.42 -3.44
C ASN A 27 19.35 15.68 -2.08
N VAL A 28 18.65 15.35 -1.00
CA VAL A 28 19.12 15.43 0.38
C VAL A 28 19.19 14.02 0.98
N PRO A 29 19.84 13.80 2.14
CA PRO A 29 19.94 12.47 2.73
C PRO A 29 18.57 11.76 2.83
N PRO A 30 18.48 10.45 2.54
CA PRO A 30 17.20 9.73 2.46
C PRO A 30 16.37 9.81 3.74
N GLN A 31 17.03 9.92 4.90
CA GLN A 31 16.38 10.08 6.18
C GLN A 31 15.61 11.41 6.28
N GLU A 32 16.20 12.49 5.77
CA GLU A 32 15.58 13.81 5.75
C GLU A 32 14.43 13.84 4.74
N GLN A 33 14.62 13.25 3.57
CA GLN A 33 13.57 13.11 2.56
C GLN A 33 12.37 12.34 3.10
N ALA A 34 12.59 11.14 3.66
CA ALA A 34 11.53 10.31 4.22
C ALA A 34 10.79 11.06 5.35
N LYS A 35 11.52 11.72 6.25
CA LYS A 35 10.92 12.45 7.37
C LYS A 35 10.01 13.59 6.88
N GLU A 36 10.45 14.35 5.89
CA GLU A 36 9.62 15.42 5.33
C GLU A 36 8.39 14.85 4.61
N ILE A 37 8.57 13.83 3.75
CA ILE A 37 7.46 13.19 3.02
C ILE A 37 6.38 12.71 4.00
N PHE A 38 6.76 11.90 4.99
CA PHE A 38 5.79 11.32 5.91
C PHE A 38 5.21 12.36 6.87
N SER A 39 5.95 13.40 7.25
CA SER A 39 5.40 14.50 8.06
C SER A 39 4.30 15.22 7.30
N ARG A 40 4.54 15.56 6.03
CA ARG A 40 3.59 16.26 5.17
C ARG A 40 2.33 15.44 4.89
N ILE A 41 2.50 14.13 4.66
CA ILE A 41 1.35 13.22 4.51
C ILE A 41 0.55 13.15 5.80
N ARG A 42 1.20 12.90 6.96
CA ARG A 42 0.53 12.83 8.27
C ARG A 42 -0.26 14.10 8.57
N ASP A 43 0.35 15.27 8.36
CA ASP A 43 -0.30 16.55 8.66
C ASP A 43 -1.52 16.77 7.73
N THR A 44 -1.43 16.33 6.47
CA THR A 44 -2.56 16.32 5.53
C THR A 44 -3.67 15.38 5.99
N LEU A 45 -3.34 14.15 6.41
CA LEU A 45 -4.30 13.18 6.93
C LEU A 45 -5.01 13.71 8.19
N ARG A 46 -4.26 14.29 9.14
CA ARG A 46 -4.81 14.88 10.36
C ARG A 46 -5.73 16.06 10.08
N SER A 47 -5.30 16.99 9.23
CA SER A 47 -6.13 18.16 8.88
C SER A 47 -7.46 17.77 8.23
N LYS A 48 -7.46 16.69 7.44
CA LYS A 48 -8.64 16.14 6.78
C LYS A 48 -9.38 15.08 7.62
N LYS A 49 -8.91 14.77 8.83
CA LYS A 49 -9.43 13.68 9.69
C LYS A 49 -9.63 12.38 8.87
N ALA A 50 -8.58 11.98 8.16
CA ALA A 50 -8.61 10.87 7.22
C ALA A 50 -7.73 9.71 7.68
N CYS A 51 -8.20 8.49 7.41
CA CYS A 51 -7.48 7.24 7.65
C CYS A 51 -6.95 6.67 6.33
N ILE A 52 -5.77 6.06 6.36
CA ILE A 52 -5.19 5.41 5.18
C ILE A 52 -6.01 4.17 4.85
N LEU A 53 -6.36 3.96 3.56
CA LEU A 53 -6.88 2.69 3.06
C LEU A 53 -5.78 1.88 2.35
N HIS A 54 -4.94 2.56 1.58
CA HIS A 54 -3.85 1.94 0.83
C HIS A 54 -2.68 2.93 0.67
N GLU A 55 -1.46 2.43 0.78
CA GLU A 55 -0.23 3.23 0.65
C GLU A 55 0.78 2.48 -0.21
N ARG A 56 1.51 3.20 -1.06
CA ARG A 56 2.62 2.68 -1.86
C ARG A 56 3.83 3.58 -1.68
N VAL A 57 4.98 2.96 -1.47
CA VAL A 57 6.27 3.62 -1.31
C VAL A 57 7.19 3.12 -2.41
N PHE A 58 7.72 4.04 -3.20
CA PHE A 58 8.63 3.75 -4.30
C PHE A 58 10.03 4.20 -3.89
N ALA A 59 10.95 3.26 -3.72
CA ALA A 59 12.32 3.55 -3.32
C ALA A 59 13.29 2.46 -3.81
N THR A 60 14.60 2.67 -3.66
CA THR A 60 15.59 1.62 -3.89
C THR A 60 15.50 0.55 -2.80
N GLN A 61 15.93 -0.68 -3.12
CA GLN A 61 15.95 -1.78 -2.16
C GLN A 61 16.76 -1.45 -0.90
N SER A 62 17.89 -0.75 -1.04
CA SER A 62 18.76 -0.36 0.06
C SER A 62 18.16 0.70 0.99
N ALA A 63 17.16 1.46 0.52
CA ALA A 63 16.50 2.49 1.32
C ALA A 63 15.24 1.99 2.04
N MET A 64 14.70 0.81 1.70
CA MET A 64 13.40 0.37 2.23
C MET A 64 13.34 0.26 3.75
N GLU A 65 14.40 -0.26 4.37
CA GLU A 65 14.45 -0.44 5.83
C GLU A 65 14.37 0.90 6.56
N ILE A 66 15.23 1.85 6.18
CA ILE A 66 15.26 3.18 6.79
C ILE A 66 13.98 3.97 6.51
N VAL A 67 13.42 3.84 5.31
CA VAL A 67 12.14 4.48 4.95
C VAL A 67 10.99 3.91 5.77
N SER A 68 10.96 2.59 6.01
CA SER A 68 9.96 1.93 6.84
C SER A 68 10.03 2.38 8.30
N GLU A 69 11.23 2.44 8.87
CA GLU A 69 11.45 2.92 10.25
C GLU A 69 10.96 4.37 10.42
N ILE A 70 11.36 5.25 9.50
CA ILE A 70 11.00 6.68 9.55
C ILE A 70 9.50 6.87 9.33
N ARG A 71 8.87 6.11 8.42
CA ARG A 71 7.42 6.10 8.25
C ARG A 71 6.73 5.83 9.58
N SER A 72 7.05 4.69 10.20
CA SER A 72 6.40 4.25 11.43
C SER A 72 6.58 5.27 12.56
N LYS A 73 7.82 5.74 12.77
CA LYS A 73 8.11 6.78 13.76
C LYS A 73 7.39 8.10 13.50
N THR A 74 7.29 8.52 12.24
CA THR A 74 6.67 9.80 11.88
C THR A 74 5.15 9.74 12.00
N TYR A 75 4.55 8.63 11.56
CA TYR A 75 3.12 8.37 11.64
C TYR A 75 2.65 8.15 13.08
N SER A 76 3.45 7.48 13.91
CA SER A 76 3.16 7.30 15.33
C SER A 76 1.76 6.70 15.56
N ASP A 77 0.81 7.50 16.03
CA ASP A 77 -0.57 7.13 16.34
C ASP A 77 -1.43 6.81 15.10
N ILE A 78 -1.04 7.27 13.91
CA ILE A 78 -1.75 6.93 12.68
C ILE A 78 -1.19 5.69 11.97
N ASP A 79 -0.10 5.10 12.47
CA ASP A 79 0.42 3.82 11.97
C ASP A 79 -0.32 2.67 12.66
N ASP A 80 -1.21 2.01 11.92
CA ASP A 80 -2.02 0.88 12.40
C ASP A 80 -1.35 -0.49 12.16
N GLY A 81 -0.09 -0.48 11.73
CA GLY A 81 0.71 -1.68 11.49
C GLY A 81 0.50 -2.32 10.11
N VAL A 82 -0.44 -1.86 9.29
CA VAL A 82 -0.57 -2.35 7.91
C VAL A 82 0.56 -1.76 7.07
N ALA A 83 1.48 -2.63 6.65
CA ALA A 83 2.62 -2.23 5.83
C ALA A 83 2.17 -1.65 4.48
N PRO A 84 2.82 -0.59 3.97
CA PRO A 84 2.58 -0.11 2.62
C PRO A 84 3.08 -1.12 1.59
N GLY A 85 2.62 -0.97 0.35
CA GLY A 85 3.26 -1.61 -0.79
C GLY A 85 4.65 -1.01 -1.01
N PHE A 86 5.70 -1.68 -0.55
CA PHE A 86 7.08 -1.28 -0.82
C PHE A 86 7.51 -1.80 -2.19
N LEU A 87 7.72 -0.86 -3.12
CA LEU A 87 7.99 -1.15 -4.52
C LEU A 87 9.42 -0.70 -4.85
N ALA A 88 10.30 -1.69 -5.01
CA ALA A 88 11.70 -1.45 -5.33
C ALA A 88 11.84 -0.90 -6.75
N GLY A 89 12.55 0.21 -6.87
CA GLY A 89 12.91 0.85 -8.13
C GLY A 89 14.41 1.13 -8.23
N VAL A 90 14.80 1.71 -9.35
CA VAL A 90 16.17 2.23 -9.57
C VAL A 90 16.27 3.62 -8.95
N GLU A 91 17.46 3.97 -8.47
CA GLU A 91 17.73 5.30 -7.93
C GLU A 91 17.48 6.39 -8.99
N GLY A 92 16.76 7.43 -8.59
CA GLY A 92 16.45 8.57 -9.44
C GLY A 92 17.44 9.72 -9.27
N MET A 93 17.25 10.79 -10.04
CA MET A 93 18.09 12.01 -9.93
C MET A 93 18.01 12.70 -8.56
N LEU A 94 16.91 12.49 -7.84
CA LEU A 94 16.65 13.10 -6.54
C LEU A 94 16.94 12.12 -5.39
N GLY A 95 17.69 11.05 -5.64
CA GLY A 95 18.08 10.07 -4.62
C GLY A 95 17.19 8.81 -4.62
N PRO A 96 17.26 8.02 -3.55
CA PRO A 96 16.73 6.66 -3.54
C PRO A 96 15.22 6.55 -3.33
N ILE A 97 14.52 7.64 -2.99
CA ILE A 97 13.07 7.65 -2.84
C ILE A 97 12.47 8.29 -4.08
N ALA A 98 11.65 7.56 -4.84
CA ALA A 98 10.96 8.11 -6.01
C ALA A 98 9.64 8.81 -5.63
N GLY A 99 8.99 8.36 -4.55
CA GLY A 99 7.80 9.00 -4.01
C GLY A 99 6.91 8.08 -3.20
N VAL A 100 5.82 8.64 -2.68
CA VAL A 100 4.80 7.95 -1.90
C VAL A 100 3.42 8.30 -2.45
N GLN A 101 2.56 7.29 -2.56
CA GLN A 101 1.15 7.46 -2.92
C GLN A 101 0.25 6.94 -1.82
N VAL A 102 -0.72 7.74 -1.40
CA VAL A 102 -1.71 7.37 -0.39
C VAL A 102 -3.11 7.52 -0.95
N HIS A 103 -3.91 6.49 -0.76
CA HIS A 103 -5.37 6.57 -0.83
C HIS A 103 -5.90 6.50 0.60
N ALA A 104 -6.56 7.57 1.02
CA ALA A 104 -7.13 7.74 2.34
C ALA A 104 -8.62 8.08 2.25
N ILE A 105 -9.32 7.91 3.36
CA ILE A 105 -10.75 8.17 3.47
C ILE A 105 -11.04 8.96 4.74
N SER A 106 -11.92 9.95 4.62
CA SER A 106 -12.54 10.60 5.76
C SER A 106 -14.03 10.25 5.76
N SER A 107 -14.50 9.66 6.86
CA SER A 107 -15.88 9.21 7.07
C SER A 107 -16.19 9.17 8.57
N ASP A 108 -17.47 8.99 8.92
CA ASP A 108 -17.91 8.85 10.32
C ASP A 108 -17.40 7.56 10.98
N SER A 109 -16.99 6.57 10.18
CA SER A 109 -16.38 5.32 10.63
C SER A 109 -14.91 5.27 10.23
N SER A 110 -14.09 4.68 11.09
CA SER A 110 -12.67 4.41 10.82
C SER A 110 -12.50 3.00 10.25
N PRO A 111 -11.54 2.77 9.35
CA PRO A 111 -11.21 1.43 8.90
C PRO A 111 -10.66 0.56 10.04
N GLU A 112 -11.02 -0.72 10.05
CA GLU A 112 -10.50 -1.74 10.95
C GLU A 112 -9.38 -2.52 10.26
N VAL A 113 -8.35 -2.91 11.01
CA VAL A 113 -7.19 -3.66 10.48
C VAL A 113 -7.56 -5.11 10.24
N ILE A 114 -7.23 -5.62 9.07
CA ILE A 114 -7.33 -7.03 8.72
C ILE A 114 -6.01 -7.72 9.07
N ASN A 115 -6.09 -8.78 9.86
CA ASN A 115 -4.95 -9.62 10.22
C ASN A 115 -5.06 -11.01 9.57
N LEU A 116 -3.98 -11.45 8.92
CA LEU A 116 -3.82 -12.81 8.43
C LEU A 116 -2.60 -13.40 9.11
N GLU A 117 -2.78 -14.51 9.83
CA GLU A 117 -1.67 -15.22 10.52
C GLU A 117 -0.87 -14.29 11.48
N GLY A 118 -1.56 -13.37 12.16
CA GLY A 118 -0.93 -12.39 13.06
C GLY A 118 -0.22 -11.23 12.36
N THR A 119 -0.33 -11.13 11.03
CA THR A 119 0.23 -10.02 10.25
C THR A 119 -0.88 -9.12 9.72
N ALA A 120 -0.78 -7.82 9.99
CA ALA A 120 -1.68 -6.82 9.43
C ALA A 120 -1.48 -6.72 7.90
N CYS A 121 -2.53 -7.01 7.13
CA CYS A 121 -2.43 -7.20 5.68
C CYS A 121 -3.50 -6.42 4.89
N GLY A 122 -4.29 -5.58 5.56
CA GLY A 122 -5.36 -4.87 4.90
C GLY A 122 -6.23 -4.07 5.86
N ARG A 123 -7.27 -3.46 5.31
CA ARG A 123 -8.27 -2.70 6.06
C ARG A 123 -9.66 -2.98 5.55
N ILE A 124 -10.62 -2.94 6.45
CA ILE A 124 -12.04 -3.02 6.13
C ILE A 124 -12.75 -1.75 6.65
N LEU A 125 -13.56 -1.13 5.81
CA LEU A 125 -14.36 0.03 6.17
C LEU A 125 -15.83 -0.26 5.91
N HIS A 126 -16.64 -0.05 6.94
CA HIS A 126 -18.08 -0.13 6.86
C HIS A 126 -18.66 1.27 6.63
N VAL A 127 -19.46 1.42 5.58
CA VAL A 127 -20.26 2.62 5.32
C VAL A 127 -21.71 2.22 5.08
N PRO A 128 -22.68 3.15 5.14
CA PRO A 128 -24.07 2.82 4.88
C PRO A 128 -24.28 2.11 3.53
N GLY A 129 -24.73 0.85 3.59
CA GLY A 129 -25.06 0.02 2.42
C GLY A 129 -23.89 -0.59 1.67
N ARG A 130 -22.63 -0.40 2.10
CA ARG A 130 -21.43 -0.95 1.43
C ARG A 130 -20.30 -1.24 2.42
N THR A 131 -19.48 -2.21 2.08
CA THR A 131 -18.25 -2.51 2.80
C THR A 131 -17.08 -2.46 1.83
N TYR A 132 -16.05 -1.70 2.16
CA TYR A 132 -14.81 -1.63 1.38
C TYR A 132 -13.73 -2.46 2.06
N LEU A 133 -13.13 -3.38 1.30
CA LEU A 133 -12.03 -4.21 1.77
C LEU A 133 -10.81 -3.91 0.89
N THR A 134 -9.69 -3.56 1.51
CA THR A 134 -8.40 -3.39 0.85
C THR A 134 -7.38 -4.36 1.44
N LEU A 135 -6.59 -5.00 0.58
CA LEU A 135 -5.45 -5.80 1.00
C LEU A 135 -4.17 -5.14 0.50
N SER A 136 -3.14 -5.15 1.32
CA SER A 136 -1.85 -4.49 1.07
C SER A 136 -0.71 -5.47 1.34
N GLN A 137 0.35 -5.35 0.55
CA GLN A 137 1.64 -6.03 0.76
C GLN A 137 1.55 -7.56 0.98
N LEU A 138 0.64 -8.22 0.26
CA LEU A 138 0.61 -9.68 0.24
C LEU A 138 1.78 -10.21 -0.57
N SER A 139 2.64 -11.01 0.07
CA SER A 139 3.79 -11.62 -0.56
C SER A 139 4.17 -12.95 0.08
N ALA A 140 5.02 -13.70 -0.60
CA ALA A 140 5.56 -14.97 -0.13
C ALA A 140 7.05 -15.07 -0.48
N THR A 141 7.81 -13.99 -0.24
CA THR A 141 9.23 -13.85 -0.61
C THR A 141 10.16 -14.89 -0.01
N HIS A 142 9.73 -15.60 1.04
CA HIS A 142 10.44 -16.74 1.61
C HIS A 142 10.53 -17.94 0.65
N LEU A 143 9.67 -18.02 -0.38
CA LEU A 143 9.71 -19.07 -1.39
C LEU A 143 10.68 -18.70 -2.52
N ALA A 144 11.55 -19.62 -2.92
CA ALA A 144 12.58 -19.32 -3.92
C ALA A 144 12.05 -19.13 -5.36
N GLN A 145 10.92 -19.75 -5.72
CA GLN A 145 10.41 -19.75 -7.11
C GLN A 145 9.30 -18.70 -7.31
N PRO A 146 9.40 -17.79 -8.30
CA PRO A 146 8.40 -16.74 -8.55
C PRO A 146 6.97 -17.26 -8.73
N THR A 147 6.80 -18.40 -9.42
CA THR A 147 5.50 -19.04 -9.62
C THR A 147 4.87 -19.52 -8.32
N LYS A 148 5.68 -20.08 -7.41
CA LYS A 148 5.23 -20.48 -6.06
C LYS A 148 4.89 -19.27 -5.20
N GLN A 149 5.69 -18.19 -5.31
CA GLN A 149 5.37 -16.92 -4.63
C GLN A 149 4.02 -16.37 -5.10
N ALA A 150 3.77 -16.36 -6.41
CA ALA A 150 2.52 -15.87 -6.99
C ALA A 150 1.31 -16.68 -6.52
N ARG A 151 1.40 -18.03 -6.53
CA ARG A 151 0.34 -18.90 -6.02
C ARG A 151 0.05 -18.64 -4.54
N ALA A 152 1.09 -18.63 -3.70
CA ALA A 152 0.93 -18.38 -2.27
C ALA A 152 0.38 -16.98 -1.97
N MET A 153 0.75 -15.96 -2.76
CA MET A 153 0.17 -14.62 -2.66
C MET A 153 -1.34 -14.63 -2.94
N LEU A 154 -1.78 -15.33 -3.99
CA LEU A 154 -3.20 -15.47 -4.33
C LEU A 154 -3.97 -16.23 -3.23
N GLU A 155 -3.41 -17.32 -2.70
CA GLU A 155 -3.99 -18.11 -1.61
C GLU A 155 -4.13 -17.28 -0.31
N LYS A 156 -3.13 -16.45 0.00
CA LYS A 156 -3.20 -15.50 1.12
C LYS A 156 -4.31 -14.47 0.93
N ALA A 157 -4.41 -13.90 -0.27
CA ALA A 157 -5.47 -12.95 -0.59
C ALA A 157 -6.86 -13.59 -0.46
N GLU A 158 -7.04 -14.80 -1.00
CA GLU A 158 -8.29 -15.56 -0.86
C GLU A 158 -8.62 -15.84 0.61
N SER A 159 -7.62 -16.26 1.40
CA SER A 159 -7.79 -16.55 2.82
C SER A 159 -8.21 -15.31 3.60
N ALA A 160 -7.62 -14.14 3.30
CA ALA A 160 -8.01 -12.87 3.92
C ALA A 160 -9.44 -12.47 3.54
N LEU A 161 -9.83 -12.62 2.26
CA LEU A 161 -11.20 -12.32 1.79
C LEU A 161 -12.24 -13.23 2.46
N LYS A 162 -11.95 -14.53 2.59
CA LYS A 162 -12.84 -15.51 3.20
C LYS A 162 -13.16 -15.22 4.67
N GLN A 163 -12.27 -14.55 5.41
CA GLN A 163 -12.56 -14.09 6.78
C GLN A 163 -13.79 -13.16 6.85
N PHE A 164 -14.10 -12.46 5.75
CA PHE A 164 -15.21 -11.52 5.66
C PHE A 164 -16.34 -12.02 4.74
N GLY A 165 -16.38 -13.32 4.45
CA GLY A 165 -17.38 -13.91 3.57
C GLY A 165 -17.28 -13.45 2.11
N ALA A 166 -16.12 -12.94 1.70
CA ALA A 166 -15.84 -12.51 0.33
C ALA A 166 -14.93 -13.50 -0.40
N ASP A 167 -14.90 -13.39 -1.72
CA ASP A 167 -13.97 -14.09 -2.60
C ASP A 167 -13.43 -13.12 -3.66
N PHE A 168 -12.67 -13.64 -4.63
CA PHE A 168 -12.12 -12.82 -5.71
C PHE A 168 -13.16 -12.25 -6.67
N LEU A 169 -14.39 -12.77 -6.73
CA LEU A 169 -15.47 -12.17 -7.53
C LEU A 169 -15.90 -10.82 -6.95
N ALA A 170 -15.66 -10.59 -5.65
CA ALA A 170 -15.86 -9.31 -4.99
C ALA A 170 -14.68 -8.34 -5.14
N VAL A 171 -13.61 -8.70 -5.86
CA VAL A 171 -12.39 -7.88 -6.03
C VAL A 171 -12.37 -7.22 -7.42
N PRO A 172 -12.86 -5.97 -7.56
CA PRO A 172 -12.90 -5.29 -8.86
C PRO A 172 -11.52 -4.82 -9.34
N ARG A 173 -10.52 -4.74 -8.46
CA ARG A 173 -9.21 -4.19 -8.80
C ARG A 173 -8.08 -4.90 -8.07
N THR A 174 -7.14 -5.41 -8.85
CA THR A 174 -5.85 -5.94 -8.36
C THR A 174 -4.68 -5.15 -8.95
N TRP A 175 -3.60 -5.09 -8.18
CA TRP A 175 -2.29 -4.61 -8.60
C TRP A 175 -1.26 -5.63 -8.14
N MET A 176 -0.60 -6.30 -9.08
CA MET A 176 0.41 -7.32 -8.80
C MET A 176 1.74 -6.84 -9.34
N TRP A 177 2.74 -6.79 -8.49
CA TRP A 177 4.07 -6.28 -8.81
C TRP A 177 5.02 -7.47 -8.96
N LEU A 178 5.52 -7.66 -10.18
CA LEU A 178 6.33 -8.82 -10.54
C LEU A 178 7.75 -8.35 -10.83
N GLY A 179 8.71 -8.78 -10.00
CA GLY A 179 10.13 -8.56 -10.27
C GLY A 179 10.55 -9.27 -11.55
N ASP A 180 11.32 -8.60 -12.40
CA ASP A 180 11.78 -9.12 -13.69
C ASP A 180 10.64 -9.71 -14.55
N ILE A 181 9.49 -9.02 -14.61
CA ILE A 181 8.27 -9.50 -15.25
C ILE A 181 8.47 -10.08 -16.65
N LEU A 182 9.41 -9.53 -17.44
CA LEU A 182 9.64 -9.96 -18.81
C LEU A 182 10.21 -11.38 -18.92
N SER A 183 10.87 -11.91 -17.89
CA SER A 183 11.43 -13.26 -17.91
C SER A 183 10.41 -14.37 -17.63
N TRP A 184 9.27 -14.06 -17.00
CA TRP A 184 8.35 -15.09 -16.50
C TRP A 184 6.85 -14.73 -16.52
N TYR A 185 6.45 -13.65 -17.21
CA TYR A 185 5.03 -13.24 -17.27
C TYR A 185 4.08 -14.33 -17.79
N GLY A 186 4.54 -15.17 -18.71
CA GLY A 186 3.77 -16.31 -19.21
C GLY A 186 3.46 -17.32 -18.11
N ASP A 187 4.44 -17.65 -17.26
CA ASP A 187 4.28 -18.58 -16.15
C ASP A 187 3.40 -18.00 -15.05
N PHE A 188 3.56 -16.70 -14.76
CA PHE A 188 2.65 -15.98 -13.86
C PHE A 188 1.19 -16.08 -14.33
N ASN A 189 0.92 -15.84 -15.61
CA ASN A 189 -0.44 -15.94 -16.15
C ASN A 189 -0.98 -17.38 -16.09
N ARG A 190 -0.14 -18.40 -16.27
CA ARG A 190 -0.53 -19.81 -16.09
C ARG A 190 -0.97 -20.07 -14.66
N VAL A 191 -0.15 -19.67 -13.66
CA VAL A 191 -0.51 -19.79 -12.24
C VAL A 191 -1.83 -19.09 -11.94
N ARG A 192 -2.04 -17.88 -12.48
CA ARG A 192 -3.27 -17.12 -12.28
C ARG A 192 -4.48 -17.82 -12.90
N ASN A 193 -4.35 -18.34 -14.11
CA ASN A 193 -5.43 -19.09 -14.76
C ASN A 193 -5.77 -20.34 -13.95
N ASP A 194 -4.78 -21.17 -13.60
CA ASP A 194 -4.95 -22.38 -12.80
C ASP A 194 -5.52 -22.12 -11.40
N PHE A 195 -5.43 -20.89 -10.89
CA PHE A 195 -6.01 -20.50 -9.61
C PHE A 195 -7.49 -20.12 -9.72
N PHE A 196 -7.91 -19.55 -10.86
CA PHE A 196 -9.28 -19.05 -11.07
C PHE A 196 -10.19 -20.00 -11.88
N THR A 197 -9.64 -21.10 -12.41
CA THR A 197 -10.38 -22.15 -13.13
C THR A 197 -10.49 -23.41 -12.29
#